data_AF-A0A969AUQ0-F1
#
_entry.id   AF-A0A969AUQ0-F1
#
_cell.length_a   1.000
_cell.length_b   1.000
_cell.length_c   1.000
_cell.angle_alpha   90.00
_cell.angle_beta   90.00
_cell.angle_gamma   90.00
#
_symmetry.space_group_name_H-M   'P 1'
#
loop_
_entity.id
_entity.type
_entity.pdbx_description
1 polymer ?
#
loop_
_entity_poly.entity_id
_entity_poly.type
_entity_poly.pdbx_seq_one_letter_code
_entity_poly.pdbx_strand_id
1 'polypeptide(L)'
;MQNSPLFLRQFQVLHPNIRDTAIRNRPEEETCQTVRQDQWRTLTSGMMTLPMELLDHISSPFQIEPRFPLMDKRLVEFCLALPPEQKLRQGWTRLILRKSMDQRLPTSIQWRESKTNFTQAFNENLMTHNLDLLTHIFENSSDELSPWVDWDIIQQMLQPGFNAETITDLWPVITLFPMGSAEKKEHSVNPDKNFSQGKNSFRRHHGEH
;
A
#
# COMPACT_ATOMS: atom_id res chain seq x y z
N MET A 1 -6.74 15.86 23.64
CA MET A 1 -7.75 15.24 22.76
C MET A 1 -7.76 13.74 23.04
N GLN A 2 -8.92 13.13 23.31
CA GLN A 2 -9.01 11.67 23.44
C GLN A 2 -9.02 11.03 22.05
N ASN A 3 -8.29 9.93 21.88
CA ASN A 3 -8.30 9.15 20.64
C ASN A 3 -9.69 8.55 20.41
N SER A 4 -10.19 8.61 19.17
CA SER A 4 -11.47 8.00 18.85
C SER A 4 -11.35 6.46 18.90
N PRO A 5 -12.43 5.73 19.24
CA PRO A 5 -12.44 4.27 19.22
C PRO A 5 -12.06 3.68 17.85
N LEU A 6 -12.48 4.32 16.75
CA LEU A 6 -12.11 3.91 15.39
C LEU A 6 -10.62 4.07 15.11
N PHE A 7 -9.98 5.13 15.61
CA PHE A 7 -8.54 5.33 15.47
C PHE A 7 -7.75 4.29 16.25
N LEU A 8 -8.19 3.92 17.45
CA LEU A 8 -7.50 2.92 18.25
C LEU A 8 -7.63 1.51 17.66
N ARG A 9 -8.77 1.21 17.02
CA ARG A 9 -9.04 -0.07 16.34
C ARG A 9 -7.94 -0.43 15.33
N GLN A 10 -7.40 0.53 14.59
CA GLN A 10 -6.38 0.26 13.57
C GLN A 10 -5.02 -0.18 14.13
N PHE A 11 -4.75 0.07 15.42
CA PHE A 11 -3.50 -0.34 16.09
C PHE A 11 -3.69 -1.51 17.04
N GLN A 12 -4.92 -2.04 17.17
CA GLN A 12 -5.24 -3.04 18.19
C GLN A 12 -4.43 -4.33 18.04
N VAL A 13 -4.09 -4.69 16.79
CA VAL A 13 -3.33 -5.89 16.45
C VAL A 13 -1.82 -5.72 16.58
N LEU A 14 -1.32 -4.49 16.76
CA LEU A 14 0.13 -4.25 16.87
C LEU A 14 0.63 -4.64 18.26
N HIS A 15 1.88 -5.12 18.32
CA HIS A 15 2.56 -5.40 19.57
C HIS A 15 2.50 -4.18 20.51
N PRO A 16 2.25 -4.33 21.83
CA PRO A 16 2.00 -3.21 22.74
C PRO A 16 3.05 -2.10 22.69
N ASN A 17 4.33 -2.46 22.64
CA ASN A 17 5.44 -1.49 22.55
C ASN A 17 5.34 -0.61 21.29
N ILE A 18 4.94 -1.18 20.15
CA ILE A 18 4.80 -0.46 18.89
C ILE A 18 3.51 0.34 18.88
N ARG A 19 2.40 -0.26 19.35
CA ARG A 19 1.11 0.41 19.50
C ARG A 19 1.24 1.68 20.34
N ASP A 20 1.84 1.56 21.52
CA ASP A 20 1.98 2.69 22.45
C ASP A 20 2.93 3.76 21.91
N THR A 21 3.98 3.34 21.19
CA THR A 21 4.89 4.26 20.50
C THR A 21 4.18 4.99 19.36
N ALA A 22 3.38 4.29 18.54
CA ALA A 22 2.61 4.88 17.43
C ALA A 22 1.54 5.85 17.92
N ILE A 23 0.86 5.52 19.03
CA ILE A 23 -0.13 6.40 19.67
C ILE A 23 0.56 7.64 20.25
N ARG A 24 1.71 7.46 20.91
CA ARG A 24 2.47 8.56 21.54
C ARG A 24 3.10 9.49 20.50
N ASN A 25 3.68 8.93 19.45
CA ASN A 25 4.31 9.66 18.36
C ASN A 25 3.30 10.05 17.28
N ARG A 26 1.99 9.99 17.58
CA ARG A 26 0.96 10.50 16.68
C ARG A 26 1.36 11.95 16.36
N PRO A 27 1.62 12.28 15.09
CA PRO A 27 1.88 13.65 14.73
C PRO A 27 0.67 14.46 15.17
N GLU A 28 0.90 15.55 15.91
CA GLU A 28 -0.18 16.49 16.22
C GLU A 28 -0.93 16.80 14.93
N GLU A 29 -2.26 16.83 14.98
CA GLU A 29 -3.06 17.27 13.86
C GLU A 29 -2.80 18.76 13.66
N GLU A 30 -1.69 19.10 13.01
CA GLU A 30 -1.45 20.42 12.47
C GLU A 30 -2.63 20.71 11.54
N THR A 31 -3.45 21.68 11.95
CA THR A 31 -4.59 22.12 11.19
C THR A 31 -4.07 22.79 9.93
N CYS A 32 -4.20 22.11 8.80
CA CYS A 32 -3.83 22.69 7.52
C CYS A 32 -4.77 23.86 7.23
N GLN A 33 -4.21 25.06 7.09
CA GLN A 33 -5.01 26.27 6.87
C GLN A 33 -5.56 26.35 5.44
N THR A 34 -4.93 25.62 4.51
CA THR A 34 -5.32 25.59 3.09
C THR A 34 -5.37 24.17 2.55
N VAL A 35 -6.22 23.95 1.54
CA VAL A 35 -6.30 22.69 0.78
C VAL A 35 -4.95 22.31 0.16
N ARG A 36 -4.14 23.30 -0.23
CA ARG A 36 -2.81 23.07 -0.81
C ARG A 36 -1.82 22.53 0.23
N GLN A 37 -1.83 23.06 1.45
CA GLN A 37 -0.97 22.57 2.53
C GLN A 37 -1.32 21.12 2.91
N ASP A 38 -2.62 20.79 2.99
CA ASP A 38 -3.09 19.43 3.26
C ASP A 38 -2.63 18.43 2.17
N GLN A 39 -2.76 18.83 0.91
CA GLN A 39 -2.29 18.03 -0.22
C GLN A 39 -0.77 17.86 -0.23
N TRP A 40 -0.03 18.93 0.06
CA TRP A 40 1.42 18.88 0.18
C TRP A 40 1.84 17.92 1.27
N ARG A 41 1.25 18.04 2.47
CA ARG A 41 1.50 17.13 3.60
C ARG A 41 1.24 15.68 3.21
N THR A 42 0.15 15.40 2.52
CA THR A 42 -0.19 14.05 2.07
C THR A 42 0.89 13.50 1.13
N LEU A 43 1.35 14.30 0.16
CA LEU A 43 2.37 13.91 -0.82
C LEU A 43 3.76 13.72 -0.21
N THR A 44 4.12 14.53 0.80
CA THR A 44 5.43 14.45 1.46
C THR A 44 5.43 13.52 2.67
N SER A 45 4.27 12.95 3.02
CA SER A 45 4.17 11.91 4.03
C SER A 45 4.46 10.52 3.43
N GLY A 46 4.69 9.53 4.29
CA GLY A 46 4.80 8.13 3.88
C GLY A 46 3.53 7.53 3.28
N MET A 47 2.39 8.24 3.28
CA MET A 47 1.11 7.75 2.76
C MET A 47 1.16 7.37 1.28
N MET A 48 1.97 8.06 0.47
CA MET A 48 2.10 7.78 -0.95
C MET A 48 3.24 6.80 -1.24
N THR A 49 4.34 6.90 -0.50
CA THR A 49 5.53 6.06 -0.67
C THR A 49 5.25 4.59 -0.35
N LEU A 50 4.64 4.33 0.81
CA LEU A 50 4.37 2.98 1.29
C LEU A 50 3.60 2.10 0.28
N PRO A 51 2.44 2.51 -0.28
CA PRO A 51 1.74 1.68 -1.24
C PRO A 51 2.49 1.51 -2.57
N MET A 52 3.35 2.46 -2.96
CA MET A 52 4.16 2.32 -4.17
C MET A 52 5.25 1.26 -3.99
N GLU A 53 5.98 1.31 -2.88
CA GLU A 53 6.99 0.30 -2.52
C GLU A 53 6.35 -1.09 -2.39
N LEU A 54 5.20 -1.17 -1.72
CA LEU A 54 4.46 -2.43 -1.60
C LEU A 54 4.06 -2.99 -2.98
N LEU A 55 3.57 -2.14 -3.89
CA LEU A 55 3.22 -2.58 -5.24
C LEU A 55 4.45 -3.04 -6.03
N ASP A 56 5.59 -2.38 -5.90
CA ASP A 56 6.85 -2.77 -6.53
C ASP A 56 7.30 -4.15 -6.03
N HIS A 57 7.29 -4.35 -4.70
CA HIS A 57 7.61 -5.64 -4.08
C HIS A 57 6.66 -6.77 -4.52
N ILE A 58 5.36 -6.51 -4.59
CA ILE A 58 4.37 -7.52 -4.99
C ILE A 58 4.50 -7.88 -6.48
N SER A 59 4.89 -6.94 -7.33
CA SER A 59 4.93 -7.11 -8.78
C SER A 59 6.25 -7.65 -9.32
N SER A 60 7.37 -7.40 -8.61
CA SER A 60 8.72 -7.83 -8.97
C SER A 60 8.85 -9.36 -9.22
N PRO A 61 8.29 -10.27 -8.40
CA PRO A 61 8.35 -11.71 -8.66
C PRO A 61 7.68 -12.12 -9.98
N PHE A 62 6.73 -11.33 -10.46
CA PHE A 62 6.01 -11.56 -11.70
C PHE A 62 6.64 -10.83 -12.89
N GLN A 63 7.80 -10.18 -12.71
CA GLN A 63 8.48 -9.36 -13.72
C GLN A 63 7.57 -8.24 -14.28
N ILE A 64 6.67 -7.73 -13.44
CA ILE A 64 5.78 -6.63 -13.75
C ILE A 64 6.35 -5.36 -13.13
N GLU A 65 6.46 -4.29 -13.91
CA GLU A 65 6.87 -2.98 -13.43
C GLU A 65 5.64 -2.05 -13.31
N PRO A 66 5.21 -1.70 -12.10
CA PRO A 66 4.04 -0.85 -11.90
C PRO A 66 4.40 0.59 -12.28
N ARG A 67 3.55 1.22 -13.10
CA ARG A 67 3.70 2.62 -13.49
C ARG A 67 2.59 3.46 -12.87
N PHE A 68 2.96 4.65 -12.41
CA PHE A 68 2.04 5.61 -11.79
C PHE A 68 1.98 6.92 -12.59
N PRO A 69 1.33 6.95 -13.77
CA PRO A 69 1.29 8.16 -14.61
C PRO A 69 0.74 9.41 -13.91
N LEU A 70 -0.17 9.21 -12.94
CA LEU A 70 -0.74 10.30 -12.15
C LEU A 70 0.23 10.88 -11.10
N MET A 71 1.39 10.25 -10.90
CA MET A 71 2.46 10.68 -10.02
C MET A 71 3.62 11.37 -10.77
N ASP A 72 3.45 11.69 -12.06
CA ASP A 72 4.42 12.54 -12.77
C ASP A 72 4.55 13.88 -12.05
N LYS A 73 5.79 14.29 -11.75
CA LYS A 73 6.11 15.52 -11.01
C LYS A 73 5.39 16.74 -11.58
N ARG A 74 5.33 16.90 -12.90
CA ARG A 74 4.70 18.05 -13.55
C ARG A 74 3.20 18.06 -13.32
N LEU A 75 2.56 16.89 -13.38
CA LEU A 75 1.14 16.76 -13.12
C LEU A 75 0.80 17.02 -11.64
N VAL A 76 1.64 16.54 -10.72
CA VAL A 76 1.49 16.80 -9.28
C VAL A 76 1.63 18.29 -8.98
N GLU A 77 2.66 18.94 -9.50
CA GLU A 77 2.88 20.40 -9.36
C GLU A 77 1.71 21.20 -9.93
N PHE A 78 1.25 20.84 -11.13
CA PHE A 78 0.04 21.42 -11.72
C PHE A 78 -1.17 21.25 -10.80
N CYS A 79 -1.39 20.04 -10.30
CA CYS A 79 -2.50 19.77 -9.39
C CYS A 79 -2.40 20.60 -8.10
N LEU A 80 -1.21 20.78 -7.52
CA LEU A 80 -1.01 21.60 -6.32
C LEU A 80 -1.29 23.09 -6.56
N ALA A 81 -1.09 23.58 -7.79
CA ALA A 81 -1.38 24.96 -8.17
C ALA A 81 -2.86 25.21 -8.53
N LEU A 82 -3.65 24.16 -8.73
CA LEU A 82 -5.07 24.30 -9.12
C LEU A 82 -5.93 24.88 -7.99
N PRO A 83 -6.87 25.80 -8.32
CA PRO A 83 -7.92 26.20 -7.40
C PRO A 83 -8.72 24.97 -6.90
N PRO A 84 -9.05 24.89 -5.60
CA PRO A 84 -9.81 23.76 -5.04
C PRO A 84 -11.12 23.47 -5.77
N GLU A 85 -11.77 24.51 -6.32
CA GLU A 85 -13.06 24.43 -7.04
C GLU A 85 -12.94 23.72 -8.39
N GLN A 86 -11.72 23.48 -8.88
CA GLN A 86 -11.46 22.62 -10.05
C GLN A 86 -11.39 21.14 -9.65
N LYS A 87 -11.15 20.83 -8.38
CA LYS A 87 -11.09 19.46 -7.85
C LYS A 87 -12.43 19.01 -7.28
N LEU A 88 -13.13 19.92 -6.59
CA LEU A 88 -14.43 19.69 -5.98
C LEU A 88 -15.34 20.90 -6.24
N ARG A 89 -16.49 20.68 -6.89
CA ARG A 89 -17.49 21.74 -7.06
C ARG A 89 -18.88 21.09 -7.19
N GLN A 90 -19.84 21.63 -6.46
CA GLN A 90 -21.24 21.16 -6.47
C GLN A 90 -21.35 19.64 -6.23
N GLY A 91 -20.59 19.11 -5.26
CA GLY A 91 -20.56 17.68 -4.92
C GLY A 91 -19.71 16.80 -5.85
N TRP A 92 -19.29 17.32 -7.01
CA TRP A 92 -18.48 16.55 -7.96
C TRP A 92 -17.00 16.58 -7.61
N THR A 93 -16.47 15.44 -7.17
CA THR A 93 -15.03 15.22 -7.00
C THR A 93 -14.35 14.93 -8.33
N ARG A 94 -13.03 15.24 -8.41
CA ARG A 94 -12.19 15.04 -9.59
C ARG A 94 -12.73 15.78 -10.83
N LEU A 95 -13.38 16.93 -10.63
CA LEU A 95 -14.13 17.61 -11.69
C LEU A 95 -13.27 17.94 -12.91
N ILE A 96 -12.08 18.51 -12.72
CA ILE A 96 -11.15 18.81 -13.82
C ILE A 96 -10.77 17.56 -14.62
N LEU A 97 -10.55 16.43 -13.94
CA LEU A 97 -10.26 15.16 -14.60
C LEU A 97 -11.46 14.70 -15.43
N ARG A 98 -12.68 14.74 -14.87
CA ARG A 98 -13.91 14.40 -15.60
C ARG A 98 -14.09 15.25 -16.84
N LYS A 99 -13.90 16.57 -16.73
CA LYS A 99 -13.97 17.50 -17.86
C LYS A 99 -12.89 17.23 -18.91
N SER A 100 -11.67 16.91 -18.50
CA SER A 100 -10.57 16.61 -19.42
C SER A 100 -10.78 15.32 -20.24
N MET A 101 -11.62 14.42 -19.73
CA MET A 101 -12.00 13.16 -20.38
C MET A 101 -13.24 13.28 -21.26
N ASP A 102 -13.77 14.49 -21.45
CA ASP A 102 -14.90 14.72 -22.36
C ASP A 102 -14.55 14.23 -23.77
N GLN A 103 -15.51 13.57 -24.42
CA GLN A 103 -15.34 12.88 -25.71
C GLN A 103 -14.27 11.77 -25.75
N ARG A 104 -13.63 11.43 -24.62
CA ARG A 104 -12.66 10.32 -24.53
C ARG A 104 -13.21 9.09 -23.83
N LEU A 105 -14.21 9.27 -22.96
CA LEU A 105 -14.88 8.20 -22.24
C LEU A 105 -16.39 8.25 -22.49
N PRO A 106 -17.10 7.12 -22.46
CA PRO A 106 -18.55 7.12 -22.42
C PRO A 106 -19.06 7.96 -21.24
N THR A 107 -20.12 8.74 -21.46
CA THR A 107 -20.70 9.65 -20.46
C THR A 107 -21.02 8.94 -19.14
N SER A 108 -21.50 7.71 -19.21
CA SER A 108 -21.82 6.86 -18.05
C SER A 108 -20.60 6.54 -17.17
N ILE A 109 -19.41 6.44 -17.77
CA ILE A 109 -18.14 6.22 -17.05
C ILE A 109 -17.58 7.55 -16.55
N GLN A 110 -17.58 8.58 -17.40
CA GLN A 110 -17.06 9.91 -17.10
C GLN A 110 -17.76 10.54 -15.87
N TRP A 111 -19.07 10.35 -15.74
CA TRP A 111 -19.91 10.95 -14.69
C TRP A 111 -20.36 9.96 -13.62
N ARG A 112 -19.74 8.77 -13.55
CA ARG A 112 -20.03 7.83 -12.48
C ARG A 112 -19.75 8.45 -11.10
N GLU A 113 -20.76 8.43 -10.24
CA GLU A 113 -20.69 8.97 -8.88
C GLU A 113 -19.97 8.03 -7.92
N SER A 114 -20.28 6.73 -8.03
CA SER A 114 -19.71 5.71 -7.15
C SER A 114 -18.23 5.50 -7.46
N LYS A 115 -17.48 5.14 -6.41
CA LYS A 115 -16.19 4.46 -6.56
C LYS A 115 -16.46 2.97 -6.48
N THR A 116 -15.76 2.19 -7.29
CA THR A 116 -15.84 0.73 -7.15
C THR A 116 -15.18 0.35 -5.83
N ASN A 117 -15.92 -0.39 -5.00
CA ASN A 117 -15.38 -0.94 -3.77
C ASN A 117 -14.99 -2.40 -4.03
N PHE A 118 -13.69 -2.67 -4.05
CA PHE A 118 -13.16 -4.03 -4.25
C PHE A 118 -13.11 -4.84 -2.96
N THR A 119 -13.35 -4.22 -1.79
CA THR A 119 -13.29 -4.90 -0.48
C THR A 119 -14.24 -6.09 -0.40
N GLN A 120 -15.45 -5.98 -0.95
CA GLN A 120 -16.40 -7.09 -0.92
C GLN A 120 -15.89 -8.29 -1.74
N ALA A 121 -15.52 -8.07 -2.99
CA ALA A 121 -14.99 -9.13 -3.84
C ALA A 121 -13.69 -9.75 -3.28
N PHE A 122 -12.84 -8.91 -2.67
CA PHE A 122 -11.64 -9.37 -1.98
C PHE A 122 -12.00 -10.27 -0.79
N ASN A 123 -12.90 -9.82 0.09
CA ASN A 123 -13.32 -10.59 1.26
C ASN A 123 -13.97 -11.92 0.86
N GLU A 124 -14.87 -11.91 -0.12
CA GLU A 124 -15.51 -13.13 -0.63
C GLU A 124 -14.49 -14.11 -1.20
N ASN A 125 -13.53 -13.61 -1.99
CA ASN A 125 -12.50 -14.46 -2.57
C ASN A 125 -11.56 -15.03 -1.49
N LEU A 126 -11.18 -14.21 -0.52
CA LEU A 126 -10.33 -14.60 0.60
C LEU A 126 -10.99 -15.71 1.44
N MET A 127 -12.28 -15.52 1.78
CA MET A 127 -13.06 -16.47 2.56
C MET A 127 -13.34 -17.79 1.83
N THR A 128 -13.54 -17.73 0.51
CA THR A 128 -13.96 -18.90 -0.27
C THR A 128 -12.78 -19.73 -0.77
N HIS A 129 -11.65 -19.10 -1.11
CA HIS A 129 -10.56 -19.77 -1.82
C HIS A 129 -9.20 -19.74 -1.11
N ASN A 130 -9.01 -18.82 -0.15
CA ASN A 130 -7.68 -18.54 0.40
C ASN A 130 -7.66 -18.57 1.94
N LEU A 131 -8.68 -19.16 2.56
CA LEU A 131 -8.75 -19.27 4.01
C LEU A 131 -7.61 -20.14 4.55
N ASP A 132 -7.34 -21.26 3.88
CA ASP A 132 -6.23 -22.16 4.23
C ASP A 132 -4.87 -21.48 4.09
N LEU A 133 -4.71 -20.61 3.09
CA LEU A 133 -3.50 -19.82 2.90
C LEU A 133 -3.29 -18.84 4.06
N LEU A 134 -4.35 -18.15 4.50
CA LEU A 134 -4.26 -17.28 5.67
C LEU A 134 -3.88 -18.06 6.91
N THR A 135 -4.59 -19.16 7.20
CA THR A 135 -4.28 -20.03 8.35
C THR A 135 -2.83 -20.50 8.30
N HIS A 136 -2.36 -20.94 7.13
CA HIS A 136 -0.97 -21.36 6.93
C HIS A 136 0.02 -20.22 7.15
N ILE A 137 -0.25 -19.01 6.64
CA ILE A 137 0.60 -17.85 6.90
C ILE A 137 0.67 -17.58 8.40
N PHE A 138 -0.48 -17.51 9.08
CA PHE A 138 -0.52 -17.25 10.52
C PHE A 138 0.23 -18.32 11.32
N GLU A 139 0.07 -19.60 10.99
CA GLU A 139 0.77 -20.70 11.68
C GLU A 139 2.29 -20.67 11.47
N ASN A 140 2.76 -20.28 10.27
CA ASN A 140 4.18 -20.34 9.90
C ASN A 140 4.95 -19.02 10.02
N SER A 141 4.24 -17.90 10.23
CA SER A 141 4.85 -16.56 10.34
C SER A 141 4.81 -15.98 11.74
N SER A 142 4.28 -16.72 12.72
CA SER A 142 4.17 -16.29 14.11
C SER A 142 5.51 -15.77 14.67
N ASP A 143 6.61 -16.50 14.45
CA ASP A 143 7.95 -16.11 14.90
C ASP A 143 8.48 -14.85 14.19
N GLU A 144 8.14 -14.64 12.91
CA GLU A 144 8.60 -13.48 12.14
C GLU A 144 7.83 -12.21 12.48
N LEU A 145 6.55 -12.35 12.78
CA LEU A 145 5.63 -11.25 13.03
C LEU A 145 5.46 -10.92 14.51
N SER A 146 5.86 -11.82 15.41
CA SER A 146 5.80 -11.62 16.87
C SER A 146 6.40 -10.29 17.36
N PRO A 147 7.50 -9.76 16.79
CA PRO A 147 8.01 -8.44 17.20
C PRO A 147 7.07 -7.27 16.87
N TRP A 148 6.21 -7.44 15.86
CA TRP A 148 5.39 -6.39 15.26
C TRP A 148 3.92 -6.46 15.67
N VAL A 149 3.45 -7.65 16.04
CA VAL A 149 2.03 -7.99 16.13
C VAL A 149 1.72 -8.70 17.45
N ASP A 150 0.58 -8.36 18.05
CA ASP A 150 0.08 -9.01 19.27
C ASP A 150 -0.63 -10.32 18.91
N TRP A 151 0.05 -11.44 19.16
CA TRP A 151 -0.44 -12.75 18.76
C TRP A 151 -1.67 -13.21 19.54
N ASP A 152 -1.77 -12.84 20.82
CA ASP A 152 -2.89 -13.21 21.67
C ASP A 152 -4.18 -12.56 21.15
N ILE A 153 -4.10 -11.30 20.72
CA ILE A 153 -5.22 -10.58 20.11
C ILE A 153 -5.62 -11.22 18.78
N ILE A 154 -4.65 -11.57 17.92
CA ILE A 154 -4.97 -12.28 16.66
C ILE A 154 -5.69 -13.58 16.95
N GLN A 155 -5.15 -14.42 17.84
CA GLN A 155 -5.75 -15.70 18.16
C GLN A 155 -7.17 -15.53 18.67
N GLN A 156 -7.42 -14.56 19.54
CA GLN A 156 -8.77 -14.22 20.03
C GLN A 156 -9.70 -13.78 18.90
N MET A 157 -9.22 -12.99 17.95
CA MET A 157 -9.99 -12.55 16.78
C MET A 157 -10.29 -13.68 15.79
N LEU A 158 -9.44 -14.70 15.74
CA LEU A 158 -9.61 -15.87 14.88
C LEU A 158 -10.48 -16.97 15.53
N GLN A 159 -10.63 -17.00 16.87
CA GLN A 159 -11.47 -17.98 17.58
C GLN A 159 -12.91 -18.11 17.05
N PRO A 160 -13.67 -17.02 16.78
CA PRO A 160 -15.03 -17.13 16.23
C PRO A 160 -15.06 -17.54 14.74
N GLY A 161 -13.91 -17.73 14.10
CA GLY A 161 -13.75 -17.93 12.66
C GLY A 161 -13.56 -16.60 11.92
N PHE A 162 -12.94 -16.66 10.74
CA PHE A 162 -12.76 -15.48 9.91
C PHE A 162 -14.11 -14.94 9.43
N ASN A 163 -14.30 -13.64 9.53
CA ASN A 163 -15.42 -12.93 8.93
C ASN A 163 -14.92 -11.63 8.26
N ALA A 164 -15.81 -10.95 7.52
CA ALA A 164 -15.45 -9.77 6.74
C ALA A 164 -14.91 -8.61 7.60
N GLU A 165 -15.35 -8.48 8.86
CA GLU A 165 -14.84 -7.46 9.79
C GLU A 165 -13.43 -7.83 10.27
N THR A 166 -13.20 -9.11 10.59
CA THR A 166 -11.88 -9.62 11.00
C THR A 166 -10.82 -9.39 9.91
N ILE A 167 -11.16 -9.56 8.63
CA ILE A 167 -10.22 -9.32 7.51
C ILE A 167 -9.76 -7.86 7.47
N THR A 168 -10.68 -6.92 7.70
CA THR A 168 -10.38 -5.48 7.70
C THR A 168 -9.43 -5.14 8.85
N ASP A 169 -9.65 -5.74 10.02
CA ASP A 169 -8.83 -5.51 11.21
C ASP A 169 -7.46 -6.20 11.13
N LEU A 170 -7.33 -7.25 10.33
CA LEU A 170 -6.06 -7.95 10.06
C LEU A 170 -5.24 -7.31 8.94
N TRP A 171 -5.76 -6.27 8.27
CA TRP A 171 -5.05 -5.58 7.19
C TRP A 171 -3.62 -5.15 7.54
N PRO A 172 -3.33 -4.60 8.75
CA PRO A 172 -1.95 -4.26 9.13
C PRO A 172 -1.03 -5.48 9.06
N VAL A 173 -1.49 -6.66 9.48
CA VAL A 173 -0.71 -7.90 9.48
C VAL A 173 -0.44 -8.40 8.07
N ILE A 174 -1.48 -8.36 7.21
CA ILE A 174 -1.37 -8.72 5.79
C ILE A 174 -0.39 -7.79 5.06
N THR A 175 -0.33 -6.51 5.42
CA THR A 175 0.61 -5.56 4.82
C THR A 175 2.03 -5.62 5.38
N LEU A 176 2.20 -5.98 6.67
CA LEU A 176 3.51 -6.06 7.32
C LEU A 176 4.27 -7.35 6.97
N PHE A 177 3.58 -8.45 6.70
CA PHE A 177 4.19 -9.74 6.36
C PHE A 177 5.10 -9.69 5.12
N PRO A 178 4.68 -9.12 3.97
CA PRO A 178 5.56 -8.96 2.81
C PRO A 178 6.81 -8.14 3.10
N MET A 179 6.73 -7.12 3.98
CA MET A 179 7.87 -6.27 4.31
C MET A 179 8.88 -6.99 5.21
N GLY A 180 8.42 -7.70 6.24
CA GLY A 180 9.30 -8.47 7.12
C GLY A 180 9.99 -9.65 6.42
N SER A 181 9.30 -10.32 5.51
CA SER A 181 9.88 -11.44 4.75
C SER A 181 10.81 -10.99 3.61
N ALA A 182 10.64 -9.76 3.08
CA ALA A 182 11.54 -9.17 2.08
C ALA A 182 12.90 -8.77 2.70
N GLU A 183 12.90 -8.16 3.88
CA GLU A 183 14.15 -7.78 4.59
C GLU A 183 15.05 -8.99 4.87
N LYS A 184 14.47 -10.15 5.23
CA LYS A 184 15.25 -11.39 5.46
C LYS A 184 15.76 -12.03 4.17
N LYS A 185 15.05 -11.89 3.06
CA LYS A 185 15.53 -12.40 1.76
C LYS A 185 16.71 -11.59 1.23
N GLU A 186 16.74 -10.27 1.43
CA GLU A 186 17.92 -9.46 1.08
C GLU A 186 19.13 -9.79 1.96
N HIS A 187 18.93 -10.04 3.26
CA HIS A 187 20.00 -10.42 4.19
C HIS A 187 20.46 -11.89 4.06
N SER A 188 19.79 -12.72 3.26
CA SER A 188 20.19 -14.11 2.97
C SER A 188 20.76 -14.31 1.57
N VAL A 189 20.87 -13.25 0.75
CA VAL A 189 21.71 -13.28 -0.45
C VAL A 189 23.18 -13.16 -0.02
N ASN A 190 23.82 -14.33 0.06
CA ASN A 190 25.25 -14.46 0.30
C ASN A 190 26.06 -13.68 -0.76
N PRO A 191 26.88 -12.68 -0.40
CA PRO A 191 27.69 -11.92 -1.35
C PRO A 191 28.82 -12.74 -2.01
N ASP A 192 29.08 -13.97 -1.56
CA ASP A 192 30.25 -14.77 -1.96
C ASP A 192 29.95 -16.02 -2.81
N LYS A 193 28.77 -16.16 -3.45
CA LYS A 193 28.54 -17.28 -4.37
C LYS A 193 28.12 -16.87 -5.77
N ASN A 194 29.13 -16.92 -6.64
CA ASN A 194 29.10 -17.16 -8.10
C ASN A 194 29.03 -15.94 -9.04
N PHE A 195 30.08 -15.11 -9.00
CA PHE A 195 30.69 -14.55 -10.22
C PHE A 195 31.96 -15.35 -10.56
N SER A 196 31.81 -16.63 -10.91
CA SER A 196 32.85 -17.36 -11.63
C SER A 196 32.24 -18.50 -12.44
N GLN A 197 31.84 -18.20 -13.68
CA GLN A 197 32.00 -19.04 -14.87
C GLN A 197 31.33 -18.34 -16.05
N GLY A 198 32.06 -18.14 -17.14
CA GLY A 198 31.52 -17.53 -18.37
C GLY A 198 32.40 -16.48 -19.06
N LYS A 199 33.70 -16.37 -18.76
CA LYS A 199 34.62 -15.79 -19.75
C LYS A 199 34.84 -16.84 -20.83
N ASN A 200 34.15 -16.72 -21.97
CA ASN A 200 34.74 -17.03 -23.27
C ASN A 200 33.91 -16.51 -24.45
N SER A 201 34.60 -15.71 -25.27
CA SER A 201 34.45 -15.52 -26.72
C SER A 201 33.11 -14.99 -27.27
N PHE A 202 33.00 -13.67 -27.39
CA PHE A 202 32.38 -13.07 -28.57
C PHE A 202 33.33 -12.01 -29.15
N ARG A 203 34.14 -12.46 -30.11
CA ARG A 203 35.13 -11.68 -30.86
C ARG A 203 34.37 -10.83 -31.89
N ARG A 204 34.19 -9.54 -31.65
CA ARG A 204 33.74 -8.59 -32.69
C ARG A 204 34.96 -8.18 -33.51
N HIS A 205 35.01 -8.62 -34.76
CA HIS A 205 35.88 -8.05 -35.79
C HIS A 205 35.30 -6.70 -36.23
N HIS A 206 36.03 -5.60 -35.99
CA HIS A 206 35.95 -4.35 -36.75
C HIS A 206 37.25 -3.55 -36.58
N GLY A 207 37.77 -3.03 -37.70
CA GLY A 207 39.00 -2.23 -37.83
C GLY A 207 39.99 -2.91 -38.80
N GLU A 208 39.92 -2.68 -40.11
CA GLU A 208 40.45 -1.54 -40.87
C GLU A 208 41.69 -1.96 -41.68
N HIS A 209 41.53 -2.06 -43.00
CA HIS A 209 42.48 -1.67 -44.04
C HIS A 209 41.68 -1.39 -45.32
#